data_AF-A0A537VPR4-F1
#
_entry.id   AF-A0A537VPR4-F1
#
_cell.length_a   1.000
_cell.length_b   1.000
_cell.length_c   1.000
_cell.angle_alpha   90.00
_cell.angle_beta   90.00
_cell.angle_gamma   90.00
#
_symmetry.space_group_name_H-M   'P 1'
#
loop_
_entity.id
_entity.type
_entity.pdbx_description
1 polymer ?
#
loop_
_entity_poly.entity_id
_entity_poly.type
_entity_poly.pdbx_seq_one_letter_code
_entity_poly.pdbx_strand_id
1 'polypeptide(L)'
;MSPTRRARGGSSRPRRRRRPSPRAAARLAFVLEASLGPGFRVGHWTATGGETGCTVVLPPPGNVTAYEVRGSSPGSRELASLDLERQRTEIHGLLFAGGSAFGLAAADGAMRWLEEHGIGFRTPIATIPIVPAAVIFDATAGLAGVRPGPGAGYAACDAASEGP
;
A
#
# COMPACT_ATOMS: atom_id res chain seq x y z
N MET A 1 -44.58 15.31 -43.83
CA MET A 1 -44.13 16.61 -43.27
C MET A 1 -43.50 16.35 -41.90
N SER A 2 -42.16 16.35 -41.84
CA SER A 2 -41.37 16.17 -40.61
C SER A 2 -41.12 17.52 -39.92
N PRO A 3 -41.08 17.60 -38.58
CA PRO A 3 -40.51 18.74 -37.90
C PRO A 3 -39.03 18.48 -37.56
N THR A 4 -38.15 19.25 -38.17
CA THR A 4 -36.71 19.32 -37.86
C THR A 4 -36.48 19.94 -36.47
N ARG A 5 -35.90 19.17 -35.55
CA ARG A 5 -35.50 19.61 -34.21
C ARG A 5 -34.15 20.34 -34.29
N ARG A 6 -34.14 21.66 -34.11
CA ARG A 6 -32.92 22.48 -34.02
C ARG A 6 -32.08 22.07 -32.80
N ALA A 7 -30.86 21.60 -33.04
CA ALA A 7 -29.85 21.39 -32.00
C ALA A 7 -29.34 22.75 -31.49
N ARG A 8 -29.47 23.01 -30.18
CA ARG A 8 -28.81 24.15 -29.52
C ARG A 8 -27.36 23.75 -29.22
N GLY A 9 -26.41 24.40 -29.87
CA GLY A 9 -24.98 24.25 -29.60
C GLY A 9 -24.64 24.78 -28.21
N GLY A 10 -24.28 23.86 -27.30
CA GLY A 10 -23.70 24.19 -26.01
C GLY A 10 -22.21 24.47 -26.16
N SER A 11 -21.81 25.74 -25.98
CA SER A 11 -20.41 26.16 -25.87
C SER A 11 -19.78 25.56 -24.61
N SER A 12 -18.95 24.53 -24.76
CA SER A 12 -18.16 23.95 -23.68
C SER A 12 -16.92 24.82 -23.43
N ARG A 13 -17.05 25.81 -22.53
CA ARG A 13 -15.88 26.54 -22.03
C ARG A 13 -14.91 25.53 -21.38
N PRO A 14 -13.60 25.57 -21.71
CA PRO A 14 -12.62 24.68 -21.09
C PRO A 14 -12.58 24.96 -19.57
N ARG A 15 -12.74 23.91 -18.76
CA ARG A 15 -12.61 24.00 -17.30
C ARG A 15 -11.19 24.49 -16.99
N ARG A 16 -11.04 25.76 -16.63
CA ARG A 16 -9.80 26.31 -16.09
C ARG A 16 -9.35 25.42 -14.94
N ARG A 17 -8.18 24.76 -15.08
CA ARG A 17 -7.54 24.02 -13.98
C ARG A 17 -7.39 24.99 -12.82
N ARG A 18 -8.19 24.81 -11.77
CA ARG A 18 -8.12 25.62 -10.56
C ARG A 18 -6.76 25.35 -9.92
N ARG A 19 -5.96 26.41 -9.74
CA ARG A 19 -4.74 26.30 -8.94
C ARG A 19 -5.12 25.82 -7.53
N PRO A 20 -4.40 24.85 -6.96
CA PRO A 20 -4.66 24.39 -5.61
C PRO A 20 -4.57 25.57 -4.63
N SER A 21 -5.41 25.56 -3.59
CA SER A 21 -5.34 26.57 -2.55
C SER A 21 -3.96 26.51 -1.87
N PRO A 22 -3.47 27.61 -1.26
CA PRO A 22 -2.20 27.62 -0.54
C PRO A 22 -2.11 26.50 0.52
N ARG A 23 -3.22 26.17 1.18
CA ARG A 23 -3.31 25.04 2.12
C ARG A 23 -3.17 23.67 1.45
N ALA A 24 -3.78 23.48 0.28
CA ALA A 24 -3.65 22.23 -0.47
C ALA A 24 -2.23 22.07 -1.04
N ALA A 25 -1.63 23.16 -1.51
CA ALA A 25 -0.24 23.17 -1.97
C ALA A 25 0.75 22.88 -0.83
N ALA A 26 0.57 23.51 0.34
CA ALA A 26 1.40 23.25 1.52
C ALA A 26 1.24 21.81 2.04
N ARG A 27 0.03 21.26 2.03
CA ARG A 27 -0.22 19.86 2.42
C ARG A 27 0.42 18.87 1.44
N LEU A 28 0.41 19.18 0.15
CA LEU A 28 1.07 18.37 -0.87
C LEU A 28 2.59 18.45 -0.74
N ALA A 29 3.15 19.65 -0.53
CA ALA A 29 4.57 19.83 -0.26
C ALA A 29 5.02 19.07 0.98
N PHE A 30 4.25 19.14 2.07
CA PHE A 30 4.50 18.34 3.27
C PHE A 30 4.49 16.83 2.99
N VAL A 31 3.51 16.33 2.22
CA VAL A 31 3.47 14.89 1.85
C VAL A 31 4.65 14.49 0.96
N LEU A 32 5.13 15.39 0.10
CA LEU A 32 6.25 15.14 -0.79
C LEU A 32 7.62 15.18 -0.07
N GLU A 33 7.72 15.90 1.04
CA GLU A 33 8.93 15.97 1.88
C GLU A 33 8.86 15.08 3.14
N ALA A 34 7.72 14.43 3.39
CA ALA A 34 7.52 13.60 4.56
C ALA A 34 8.39 12.35 4.49
N SER A 35 9.40 12.28 5.36
CA SER A 35 10.11 11.04 5.69
C SER A 35 9.39 10.33 6.83
N LEU A 36 9.40 8.99 6.81
CA LEU A 36 8.91 8.17 7.93
C LEU A 36 9.79 8.30 9.19
N GLY A 37 10.98 8.90 9.05
CA GLY A 37 11.97 9.03 10.11
C GLY A 37 13.10 8.00 9.99
N PRO A 38 14.14 8.13 10.83
CA PRO A 38 15.31 7.26 10.79
C PRO A 38 14.94 5.80 11.12
N GLY A 39 15.63 4.85 10.48
CA GLY A 39 15.47 3.41 10.70
C GLY A 39 14.28 2.77 9.98
N PHE A 40 13.43 3.55 9.32
CA PHE A 40 12.43 3.02 8.40
C PHE A 40 13.07 2.72 7.04
N ARG A 41 12.82 1.52 6.52
CA ARG A 41 13.14 1.17 5.14
C ARG A 41 11.86 0.99 4.34
N VAL A 42 11.87 1.42 3.08
CA VAL A 42 10.73 1.26 2.16
C VAL A 42 11.23 0.61 0.89
N GLY A 43 10.49 -0.39 0.41
CA GLY A 43 10.83 -1.10 -0.82
C GLY A 43 9.61 -1.33 -1.69
N HIS A 44 9.85 -1.42 -3.00
CA HIS A 44 8.80 -1.51 -4.00
C HIS A 44 9.08 -2.66 -4.95
N TRP A 45 8.00 -3.34 -5.34
CA TRP A 45 7.99 -4.21 -6.51
C TRP A 45 6.87 -3.79 -7.45
N THR A 46 7.20 -3.66 -8.73
CA THR A 46 6.28 -3.16 -9.76
C THR A 46 6.18 -4.16 -10.91
N ALA A 47 4.96 -4.56 -11.27
CA ALA A 47 4.72 -5.40 -12.43
C ALA A 47 4.56 -4.54 -13.69
N THR A 48 5.60 -4.46 -14.51
CA THR A 48 5.52 -3.76 -15.81
C THR A 48 4.51 -4.46 -16.72
N GLY A 49 3.50 -3.73 -17.22
CA GLY A 49 2.39 -4.26 -18.03
C GLY A 49 1.17 -4.75 -17.23
N GLY A 50 1.30 -4.96 -15.92
CA GLY A 50 0.17 -5.25 -15.02
C GLY A 50 -0.45 -4.01 -14.38
N GLU A 51 0.20 -2.84 -14.50
CA GLU A 51 -0.15 -1.58 -13.82
C GLU A 51 -0.46 -1.78 -12.33
N THR A 52 0.30 -2.66 -11.69
CA THR A 52 0.13 -3.09 -10.30
C THR A 52 1.49 -3.26 -9.64
N GLY A 53 1.50 -3.42 -8.32
CA GLY A 53 2.72 -3.60 -7.54
C GLY A 53 2.43 -3.77 -6.05
N CYS A 54 3.49 -3.89 -5.27
CA CYS A 54 3.40 -3.81 -3.82
C CYS A 54 4.53 -2.95 -3.24
N THR A 55 4.23 -2.33 -2.11
CA THR A 55 5.15 -1.56 -1.29
C THR A 55 5.24 -2.23 0.05
N VAL A 56 6.45 -2.41 0.55
CA VAL A 56 6.69 -2.80 1.94
C VAL A 56 7.31 -1.64 2.70
N VAL A 57 6.89 -1.47 3.95
CA VAL A 57 7.51 -0.60 4.93
C VAL A 57 8.06 -1.47 6.05
N LEU A 58 9.38 -1.41 6.29
CA LEU A 58 10.07 -2.11 7.35
C LEU A 58 10.40 -1.09 8.46
N PRO A 59 9.64 -1.06 9.56
CA PRO A 59 9.91 -0.15 10.67
C PRO A 59 11.14 -0.59 11.46
N PRO A 60 11.77 0.34 12.21
CA PRO A 60 12.79 -0.03 13.19
C PRO A 60 12.18 -0.90 14.32
N PRO A 61 13.00 -1.70 15.02
CA PRO A 61 12.54 -2.50 16.15
C PRO A 61 12.02 -1.63 17.29
N GLY A 62 11.08 -2.17 18.08
CA GLY A 62 10.44 -1.45 19.19
C GLY A 62 9.37 -0.44 18.75
N ASN A 63 8.87 -0.55 17.51
CA ASN A 63 7.77 0.29 17.03
C ASN A 63 6.45 -0.03 17.74
N VAL A 64 5.55 0.95 17.76
CA VAL A 64 4.17 0.80 18.22
C VAL A 64 3.26 1.09 17.05
N THR A 65 2.44 0.12 16.68
CA THR A 65 1.53 0.23 15.53
C THR A 65 0.08 0.08 15.96
N ALA A 66 -0.78 0.92 15.41
CA ALA A 66 -2.24 0.84 15.49
C ALA A 66 -2.83 1.01 14.09
N TYR A 67 -4.11 0.68 13.92
CA TYR A 67 -4.78 0.78 12.63
C TYR A 67 -6.17 1.40 12.75
N GLU A 68 -6.64 1.99 11.64
CA GLU A 68 -8.01 2.46 11.49
C GLU A 68 -8.48 2.15 10.06
N VAL A 69 -9.66 1.53 9.94
CA VAL A 69 -10.28 1.26 8.64
C VAL A 69 -11.50 2.17 8.48
N ARG A 70 -11.47 3.04 7.47
CA ARG A 70 -12.57 3.98 7.16
C ARG A 70 -13.40 3.58 5.94
N GLY A 71 -12.90 2.67 5.10
CA GLY A 71 -13.60 2.21 3.90
C GLY A 71 -14.62 1.12 4.23
N SER A 72 -15.70 1.04 3.45
CA SER A 72 -16.76 0.03 3.63
C SER A 72 -16.44 -1.34 3.03
N SER A 73 -15.36 -1.46 2.25
CA SER A 73 -14.93 -2.71 1.62
C SER A 73 -13.42 -2.91 1.76
N PRO A 74 -12.91 -3.08 2.99
CA PRO A 74 -11.50 -3.29 3.23
C PRO A 74 -11.05 -4.67 2.76
N GLY A 75 -9.87 -4.74 2.14
CA GLY A 75 -9.10 -5.97 2.03
C GLY A 75 -7.87 -5.84 2.91
N SER A 76 -7.73 -6.72 3.90
CA SER A 76 -6.63 -6.65 4.86
C SER A 76 -6.21 -8.01 5.40
N ARG A 77 -5.00 -8.07 5.94
CA ARG A 77 -4.42 -9.21 6.66
C ARG A 77 -3.84 -8.71 7.98
N GLU A 78 -3.95 -9.53 9.03
CA GLU A 78 -3.29 -9.36 10.33
C GLU A 78 -3.61 -8.07 11.11
N LEU A 79 -4.53 -7.21 10.65
CA LEU A 79 -4.91 -6.02 11.43
C LEU A 79 -5.49 -6.36 12.81
N ALA A 80 -6.15 -7.51 12.96
CA ALA A 80 -6.69 -7.97 14.24
C ALA A 80 -5.61 -8.24 15.31
N SER A 81 -4.33 -8.42 14.93
CA SER A 81 -3.24 -8.53 15.91
C SER A 81 -2.90 -7.19 16.56
N LEU A 82 -3.30 -6.08 15.94
CA LEU A 82 -3.07 -4.71 16.38
C LEU A 82 -4.25 -4.12 17.15
N ASP A 83 -5.24 -4.94 17.50
CA ASP A 83 -6.35 -4.51 18.33
C ASP A 83 -5.83 -4.12 19.73
N LEU A 84 -6.43 -3.10 20.35
CA LEU A 84 -5.95 -2.50 21.60
C LEU A 84 -5.96 -3.48 22.78
N GLU A 85 -6.76 -4.54 22.68
CA GLU A 85 -6.83 -5.62 23.66
C GLU A 85 -5.70 -6.66 23.49
N ARG A 86 -4.86 -6.54 22.46
CA ARG A 86 -3.76 -7.48 22.20
C ARG A 86 -2.47 -7.02 22.86
N GLN A 87 -1.67 -8.00 23.28
CA GLN A 87 -0.47 -7.76 24.07
C GLN A 87 0.70 -7.14 23.28
N ARG A 88 0.68 -7.22 21.94
CA ARG A 88 1.79 -6.78 21.10
C ARG A 88 1.27 -5.93 19.95
N THR A 89 1.78 -4.70 19.87
CA THR A 89 1.50 -3.73 18.82
C THR A 89 2.71 -3.50 17.90
N GLU A 90 3.82 -4.20 18.17
CA GLU A 90 5.01 -4.17 17.33
C GLU A 90 4.79 -5.02 16.07
N ILE A 91 5.17 -4.47 14.92
CA ILE A 91 5.18 -5.17 13.64
C ILE A 91 6.60 -5.23 13.08
N HIS A 92 6.80 -6.12 12.12
CA HIS A 92 8.11 -6.35 11.51
C HIS A 92 8.15 -5.91 10.04
N GLY A 93 6.96 -5.78 9.43
CA GLY A 93 6.76 -5.13 8.14
C GLY A 93 5.30 -4.74 7.97
N LEU A 94 5.02 -3.80 7.07
CA LEU A 94 3.68 -3.39 6.65
C LEU A 94 3.62 -3.44 5.13
N LEU A 95 2.65 -4.14 4.57
CA LEU A 95 2.55 -4.33 3.12
C LEU A 95 1.30 -3.69 2.52
N PHE A 96 1.50 -2.89 1.48
CA PHE A 96 0.43 -2.39 0.62
C PHE A 96 0.54 -3.04 -0.75
N ALA A 97 -0.57 -3.56 -1.29
CA ALA A 97 -0.55 -4.21 -2.60
C ALA A 97 -1.76 -3.85 -3.47
N GLY A 98 -1.52 -3.85 -4.78
CA GLY A 98 -2.56 -3.97 -5.78
C GLY A 98 -3.15 -5.39 -5.85
N GLY A 99 -3.97 -5.65 -6.87
CA GLY A 99 -4.55 -6.97 -7.12
C GLY A 99 -5.75 -7.33 -6.23
N SER A 100 -6.32 -6.36 -5.50
CA SER A 100 -7.43 -6.57 -4.56
C SER A 100 -7.12 -7.67 -3.55
N ALA A 101 -8.13 -8.41 -3.07
CA ALA A 101 -7.95 -9.45 -2.04
C ALA A 101 -6.85 -10.47 -2.37
N PHE A 102 -6.58 -10.74 -3.65
CA PHE A 102 -5.52 -11.66 -4.07
C PHE A 102 -4.11 -11.13 -3.75
N GLY A 103 -3.92 -9.81 -3.77
CA GLY A 103 -2.64 -9.17 -3.47
C GLY A 103 -2.16 -9.40 -2.04
N LEU A 104 -3.05 -9.80 -1.12
CA LEU A 104 -2.69 -10.16 0.26
C LEU A 104 -1.68 -11.33 0.32
N ALA A 105 -1.59 -12.15 -0.73
CA ALA A 105 -0.58 -13.20 -0.85
C ALA A 105 0.86 -12.67 -0.89
N ALA A 106 1.08 -11.39 -1.24
CA ALA A 106 2.41 -10.79 -1.18
C ALA A 106 2.97 -10.72 0.25
N ALA A 107 2.11 -10.64 1.27
CA ALA A 107 2.56 -10.65 2.67
C ALA A 107 3.29 -11.94 3.06
N ASP A 108 2.98 -13.10 2.45
CA ASP A 108 3.70 -14.35 2.71
C ASP A 108 5.19 -14.25 2.31
N GLY A 109 5.45 -13.55 1.20
CA GLY A 109 6.82 -13.29 0.76
C GLY A 109 7.60 -12.39 1.69
N ALA A 110 6.94 -11.35 2.20
CA ALA A 110 7.53 -10.43 3.17
C ALA A 110 7.81 -11.15 4.50
N MET A 111 6.89 -11.99 4.98
CA MET A 111 7.12 -12.84 6.15
C MET A 111 8.31 -13.77 5.94
N ARG A 112 8.39 -14.47 4.80
CA ARG A 112 9.53 -15.35 4.50
C ARG A 112 10.85 -14.58 4.53
N TRP A 113 10.91 -13.41 3.89
CA TRP A 113 12.12 -12.58 3.90
C TRP A 113 12.50 -12.19 5.34
N LEU A 114 11.54 -11.73 6.15
CA LEU A 114 11.79 -11.32 7.53
C LEU A 114 12.27 -12.49 8.41
N GLU A 115 11.65 -13.66 8.28
CA GLU A 115 12.04 -14.88 9.00
C GLU A 115 13.48 -15.30 8.67
N GLU A 116 13.83 -15.34 7.39
CA GLU A 116 15.18 -15.68 6.91
C GLU A 116 16.26 -14.70 7.43
N HIS A 117 15.87 -13.45 7.68
CA HIS A 117 16.75 -12.42 8.25
C HIS A 117 16.66 -12.34 9.79
N GLY A 118 15.94 -13.26 10.44
CA GLY A 118 15.83 -13.32 11.90
C GLY A 118 15.05 -12.15 12.52
N ILE A 119 14.18 -11.51 11.74
CA ILE A 119 13.36 -10.37 12.14
C ILE A 119 11.94 -10.86 12.46
N GLY A 120 11.56 -10.80 13.73
CA GLY A 120 10.27 -11.30 14.20
C GLY A 120 10.27 -11.54 15.71
N PHE A 121 9.12 -11.94 16.24
CA PHE A 121 9.07 -12.45 17.59
C PHE A 121 9.76 -13.79 17.69
N ARG A 122 10.77 -13.88 18.55
CA ARG A 122 11.48 -15.14 18.79
C ARG A 122 10.64 -16.04 19.68
N THR A 123 10.38 -17.25 19.18
CA THR A 123 9.81 -18.36 19.95
C THR A 123 10.90 -19.44 20.14
N PRO A 124 10.66 -20.47 20.98
CA PRO A 124 11.62 -21.56 21.11
C PRO A 124 11.88 -22.35 19.82
N ILE A 125 11.00 -22.25 18.81
CA ILE A 125 11.04 -23.08 17.59
C ILE A 125 11.24 -22.28 16.31
N ALA A 126 10.88 -21.01 16.28
CA ALA A 126 10.93 -20.18 15.07
C ALA A 126 10.90 -18.69 15.39
N THR A 127 11.31 -17.89 14.40
CA THR A 127 11.08 -16.44 14.37
C THR A 127 9.73 -16.19 13.69
N ILE A 128 8.83 -15.45 14.34
CA ILE A 128 7.48 -15.18 13.84
C ILE A 128 7.35 -13.69 13.48
N PRO A 129 7.49 -13.32 12.20
CA PRO A 129 7.20 -11.98 11.73
C PRO A 129 5.71 -11.66 11.85
N ILE A 130 5.39 -10.38 11.96
CA ILE A 130 4.01 -9.86 11.95
C ILE A 130 3.98 -8.83 10.85
N VAL A 131 3.16 -9.12 9.82
CA VAL A 131 3.12 -8.34 8.58
C VAL A 131 1.68 -8.01 8.24
N PRO A 132 1.10 -6.98 8.88
CA PRO A 132 -0.19 -6.48 8.47
C PRO A 132 -0.14 -6.02 7.02
N ALA A 133 -1.23 -6.23 6.31
CA ALA A 133 -1.33 -5.81 4.93
C ALA A 133 -2.68 -5.19 4.60
N ALA A 134 -2.69 -4.28 3.63
CA ALA A 134 -3.88 -3.71 3.05
C ALA A 134 -3.77 -3.66 1.52
N VAL A 135 -4.90 -3.82 0.84
CA VAL A 135 -4.94 -3.90 -0.63
C VAL A 135 -5.85 -2.86 -1.25
N ILE A 136 -5.52 -2.48 -2.48
CA ILE A 136 -6.37 -1.68 -3.36
C ILE A 136 -6.89 -2.52 -4.53
N PHE A 137 -7.98 -2.07 -5.15
CA PHE A 137 -8.47 -2.63 -6.40
C PHE A 137 -7.91 -1.82 -7.58
N ASP A 138 -7.02 -2.43 -8.36
CA ASP A 138 -6.38 -1.85 -9.55
C ASP A 138 -6.55 -2.75 -10.79
N ALA A 139 -7.39 -3.78 -10.73
CA ALA A 139 -7.55 -4.79 -11.79
C ALA A 139 -8.09 -4.23 -13.13
N THR A 140 -8.52 -2.97 -13.17
CA THR A 140 -8.92 -2.27 -14.40
C THR A 140 -7.77 -1.53 -15.10
N ALA A 141 -6.60 -1.43 -14.45
CA ALA A 141 -5.47 -0.66 -14.95
C ALA A 141 -4.60 -1.49 -15.93
N GLY A 142 -4.33 -2.76 -15.63
CA GLY A 142 -3.44 -3.59 -16.44
C GLY A 142 -3.99 -4.94 -16.90
N LEU A 143 -3.06 -5.81 -17.31
CA LEU A 143 -3.38 -7.14 -17.83
C LEU A 143 -4.08 -8.01 -16.78
N ALA A 144 -5.24 -8.56 -17.15
CA ALA A 144 -6.01 -9.47 -16.31
C ALA A 144 -5.15 -10.66 -15.87
N GLY A 145 -5.08 -10.90 -14.56
CA GLY A 145 -4.34 -12.01 -13.96
C GLY A 145 -2.92 -11.68 -13.50
N VAL A 146 -2.36 -10.53 -13.90
CA VAL A 146 -1.08 -10.04 -13.33
C VAL A 146 -1.36 -9.33 -12.01
N ARG A 147 -0.76 -9.82 -10.91
CA ARG A 147 -0.98 -9.31 -9.56
C ARG A 147 0.19 -9.64 -8.62
N PRO A 148 0.42 -8.86 -7.55
CA PRO A 148 1.39 -9.19 -6.54
C PRO A 148 1.10 -10.54 -5.88
N GLY A 149 2.14 -11.34 -5.66
CA GLY A 149 2.11 -12.60 -4.93
C GLY A 149 3.35 -12.73 -4.05
N PRO A 150 3.62 -13.91 -3.45
CA PRO A 150 4.72 -14.07 -2.50
C PRO A 150 6.09 -13.62 -3.04
N GLY A 151 6.43 -13.94 -4.29
CA GLY A 151 7.68 -13.47 -4.90
C GLY A 151 7.81 -11.93 -4.96
N ALA A 152 6.70 -11.23 -5.17
CA ALA A 152 6.67 -9.77 -5.22
C ALA A 152 6.93 -9.14 -3.85
N GLY A 153 6.27 -9.66 -2.79
CA GLY A 153 6.49 -9.15 -1.43
C GLY A 153 7.91 -9.40 -0.93
N TYR A 154 8.48 -10.58 -1.26
CA TYR A 154 9.89 -10.87 -0.97
C TYR A 154 10.82 -9.89 -1.67
N ALA A 155 10.64 -9.68 -2.98
CA ALA A 155 11.45 -8.75 -3.76
C ALA A 155 11.32 -7.30 -3.29
N ALA A 156 10.13 -6.89 -2.83
CA ALA A 156 9.94 -5.58 -2.24
C ALA A 156 10.73 -5.41 -0.94
N CYS A 157 10.80 -6.43 -0.07
CA CYS A 157 11.66 -6.40 1.13
C CYS A 157 13.15 -6.31 0.77
N ASP A 158 13.58 -7.09 -0.21
CA ASP A 158 14.97 -7.10 -0.68
C ASP A 158 15.39 -5.72 -1.23
N ALA A 159 14.50 -5.08 -1.97
CA ALA A 159 14.70 -3.74 -2.53
C ALA A 159 14.55 -2.60 -1.50
N ALA A 160 14.22 -2.88 -0.23
CA ALA A 160 13.91 -1.84 0.74
C ALA A 160 15.16 -1.05 1.17
N SER A 161 15.10 0.28 1.14
CA SER A 161 16.21 1.17 1.56
C SER A 161 15.73 2.27 2.51
N GLU A 162 16.67 2.86 3.24
CA GLU A 162 16.42 4.12 3.97
C GLU A 162 16.55 5.30 3.00
N GLY A 163 15.71 6.34 3.18
CA GLY A 163 15.73 7.52 2.31
C GLY A 163 15.17 7.26 0.89
N PRO A 164 15.06 8.31 0.06
CA PRO A 164 14.61 8.22 -1.33
C PRO A 164 15.69 7.66 -2.28
#